data_AF-A0A9X1RC60-F1
#
_entry.id   AF-A0A9X1RC60-F1
#
_cell.length_a   1.000
_cell.length_b   1.000
_cell.length_c   1.000
_cell.angle_alpha   90.00
_cell.angle_beta   90.00
_cell.angle_gamma   90.00
#
_symmetry.space_group_name_H-M   'P 1'
#
loop_
_entity.id
_entity.type
_entity.pdbx_description
1 polymer ?
#
loop_
_entity_poly.entity_id
_entity_poly.type
_entity_poly.pdbx_seq_one_letter_code
_entity_poly.pdbx_strand_id
1 'polypeptide(L)'
;MTSLASTIAADLRPIRHSSIPAKLGCALALAALADWLFYGHRIGLSLTLFAIATICLSMLFNYAALDRRRTMIGAAILVAGLMPAIEELNPLSFLILVTALAIALLFATNPETTGLAERARALRNFFLFGPFRVFVEALQVFNMSAFTRGIALWLLPMALGTVFVALFAAANPVIEQWVSLLNPNVIFEYVSIARVLFWTMMVALVWPFIHLRWRRRKLVMTEVADASVPPPLPPAVSAEFLGPSTILRSLILFNLLFAAQSVLDGLYLWGHVVLPADMTYAAYAHRGAYPLIATALLAAAFVLVAMRPGGPAEKSAVIRPLVYLWVAQNVLLVASSILRLDLYVDIYMLTYWRIAAFVWMGLVALGLILIVARIVLNRSNRWLVGTNLIALTIVLYSCALMNFDAFIADYNVAHSREVSGKGQSIDEYYLWLLGPQALPAIAKVLPFRSDAKFVNLVGWRDLLIERQRQDMAWRAWGFRSWRLQRRLDAEATSRSGSQPAG
;
A
#
# COMPACT_ATOMS: atom_id res chain seq x y z
N MET A 1 -52.12 -11.47 -49.61
CA MET A 1 -51.90 -12.43 -48.51
C MET A 1 -50.74 -11.93 -47.67
N THR A 2 -51.09 -11.46 -46.48
CA THR A 2 -50.32 -11.20 -45.25
C THR A 2 -48.79 -11.11 -45.29
N SER A 3 -48.34 -9.86 -45.14
CA SER A 3 -47.06 -9.40 -44.60
C SER A 3 -46.76 -10.00 -43.22
N LEU A 4 -45.61 -10.67 -43.08
CA LEU A 4 -44.99 -11.06 -41.81
C LEU A 4 -43.90 -10.03 -41.47
N ALA A 5 -44.33 -8.82 -41.10
CA ALA A 5 -43.46 -7.81 -40.52
C ALA A 5 -44.10 -7.29 -39.22
N SER A 6 -44.09 -8.12 -38.18
CA SER A 6 -44.26 -7.64 -36.81
C SER A 6 -43.67 -8.64 -35.82
N THR A 7 -43.09 -8.11 -34.75
CA THR A 7 -42.65 -8.79 -33.51
C THR A 7 -41.24 -9.38 -33.45
N ILE A 8 -40.23 -8.54 -33.70
CA ILE A 8 -39.02 -8.54 -32.84
C ILE A 8 -38.80 -7.11 -32.34
N ALA A 9 -39.79 -6.59 -31.61
CA ALA A 9 -39.53 -5.55 -30.62
C ALA A 9 -38.97 -6.27 -29.38
N ALA A 10 -37.74 -6.80 -29.52
CA ALA A 10 -36.98 -7.24 -28.36
C ALA A 10 -36.76 -6.02 -27.50
N ASP A 11 -37.28 -6.11 -26.28
CA ASP A 11 -37.31 -5.17 -25.18
C ASP A 11 -35.88 -4.70 -24.83
N LEU A 12 -35.30 -3.85 -25.68
CA LEU A 12 -34.12 -3.04 -25.38
C LEU A 12 -34.60 -1.92 -24.47
N ARG A 13 -34.82 -2.25 -23.20
CA ARG A 13 -34.95 -1.23 -22.15
C ARG A 13 -33.68 -0.35 -22.23
N PRO A 14 -33.80 0.94 -22.59
CA PRO A 14 -32.66 1.84 -22.52
C PRO A 14 -32.21 1.88 -21.05
N ILE A 15 -30.95 1.54 -20.81
CA ILE A 15 -30.33 1.67 -19.50
C ILE A 15 -30.51 3.15 -19.08
N ARG A 16 -31.28 3.38 -17.99
CA ARG A 16 -31.61 4.70 -17.42
C ARG A 16 -30.41 5.66 -17.47
N HIS A 17 -30.44 6.61 -18.42
CA HIS A 17 -29.57 7.80 -18.42
C HIS A 17 -29.77 8.67 -17.16
N SER A 18 -30.87 8.49 -16.41
CA SER A 18 -31.22 9.25 -15.21
C SER A 18 -30.35 9.01 -13.97
N SER A 19 -29.32 8.15 -14.03
CA SER A 19 -28.47 7.85 -12.85
C SER A 19 -27.12 8.56 -12.80
N ILE A 20 -26.64 9.13 -13.92
CA ILE A 20 -25.34 9.83 -13.98
C ILE A 20 -25.32 11.11 -13.12
N PRO A 21 -26.30 12.03 -13.21
CA PRO A 21 -26.29 13.24 -12.38
C PRO A 21 -26.44 12.92 -10.89
N ALA A 22 -27.23 11.91 -10.52
CA ALA A 22 -27.34 11.46 -9.14
C ALA A 22 -26.02 10.88 -8.59
N LYS A 23 -25.28 10.12 -9.41
CA LYS A 23 -23.95 9.59 -9.06
C LYS A 23 -22.92 10.70 -8.90
N LEU A 24 -22.97 11.72 -9.76
CA LEU A 24 -22.08 12.88 -9.68
C LEU A 24 -22.38 13.75 -8.45
N GLY A 25 -23.66 13.99 -8.13
CA GLY A 25 -24.05 14.66 -6.88
C GLY A 25 -23.58 13.90 -5.64
N CYS A 26 -23.67 12.57 -5.65
CA CYS A 26 -23.17 11.71 -4.56
C CYS A 26 -21.63 11.72 -4.45
N ALA A 27 -20.91 11.74 -5.57
CA ALA A 27 -19.45 11.87 -5.58
C ALA A 27 -19.01 13.23 -5.01
N LEU A 28 -19.71 14.31 -5.38
CA LEU A 28 -19.47 15.65 -4.82
C LEU A 28 -19.82 15.72 -3.32
N ALA A 29 -20.89 15.05 -2.88
CA ALA A 29 -21.23 14.95 -1.46
C ALA A 29 -20.14 14.22 -0.66
N LEU A 30 -19.57 13.14 -1.21
CA LEU A 30 -18.41 12.48 -0.60
C LEU A 30 -17.16 13.37 -0.62
N ALA A 31 -16.92 14.15 -1.67
CA ALA A 31 -15.82 15.11 -1.70
C ALA A 31 -16.00 16.21 -0.62
N ALA A 32 -17.23 16.71 -0.42
CA ALA A 32 -17.56 17.66 0.64
C ALA A 32 -17.38 17.04 2.04
N LEU A 33 -17.78 15.78 2.21
CA LEU A 33 -17.55 15.03 3.44
C LEU A 33 -16.03 14.88 3.72
N ALA A 34 -15.24 14.55 2.69
CA ALA A 34 -13.78 14.43 2.78
C ALA A 34 -13.12 15.77 3.14
N ASP A 35 -13.62 16.88 2.60
CA ASP A 35 -13.16 18.22 2.93
C ASP A 35 -13.37 18.53 4.42
N TRP A 36 -14.56 18.24 4.94
CA TRP A 36 -14.87 18.43 6.37
C TRP A 36 -14.09 17.48 7.31
N LEU A 37 -13.74 16.28 6.85
CA LEU A 37 -13.03 15.27 7.63
C LEU A 37 -11.50 15.44 7.63
N PHE A 38 -10.92 15.83 6.49
CA PHE A 38 -9.48 15.79 6.26
C PHE A 38 -8.84 17.17 6.06
N TYR A 39 -9.56 18.16 5.53
CA TYR A 39 -8.95 19.45 5.22
C TYR A 39 -8.61 20.20 6.51
N GLY A 40 -7.33 20.53 6.69
CA GLY A 40 -6.82 21.22 7.88
C GLY A 40 -6.84 20.39 9.18
N HIS A 41 -7.13 19.09 9.10
CA HIS A 41 -7.22 18.21 10.27
C HIS A 41 -6.34 16.98 10.12
N ARG A 42 -5.87 16.45 11.25
CA ARG A 42 -5.16 15.16 11.26
C ARG A 42 -6.12 14.02 10.97
N ILE A 43 -5.60 13.03 10.26
CA ILE A 43 -6.36 11.89 9.77
C ILE A 43 -6.18 10.72 10.74
N GLY A 44 -7.29 10.13 11.18
CA GLY A 44 -7.31 8.95 12.03
C GLY A 44 -8.65 8.24 11.82
N LEU A 45 -9.49 8.20 12.86
CA LEU A 45 -10.86 7.68 12.79
C LEU A 45 -11.69 8.31 11.66
N SER A 46 -11.41 9.56 11.28
CA SER A 46 -12.05 10.23 10.14
C SER A 46 -11.96 9.43 8.83
N LEU A 47 -10.84 8.75 8.59
CA LEU A 47 -10.66 7.91 7.39
C LEU A 47 -11.53 6.66 7.43
N THR A 48 -11.67 6.03 8.60
CA THR A 48 -12.48 4.83 8.76
C THR A 48 -13.96 5.15 8.53
N LEU A 49 -14.44 6.28 9.03
CA LEU A 49 -15.79 6.79 8.77
C LEU A 49 -15.99 7.08 7.28
N PHE A 50 -15.02 7.71 6.63
CA PHE A 50 -15.08 7.98 5.19
C PHE A 50 -15.12 6.70 4.34
N ALA A 51 -14.34 5.68 4.71
CA ALA A 51 -14.34 4.38 4.05
C ALA A 51 -15.69 3.68 4.18
N ILE A 52 -16.31 3.72 5.36
CA ILE A 52 -17.67 3.19 5.61
C ILE A 52 -18.68 3.95 4.74
N ALA A 53 -18.65 5.28 4.73
CA ALA A 53 -19.56 6.10 3.93
C ALA A 53 -19.45 5.79 2.42
N THR A 54 -18.23 5.63 1.93
CA THR A 54 -17.94 5.27 0.52
C THR A 54 -18.54 3.92 0.15
N ILE A 55 -18.43 2.92 1.03
CA ILE A 55 -18.99 1.58 0.77
C ILE A 55 -20.50 1.57 0.86
N CYS A 56 -21.10 2.23 1.85
CA CYS A 56 -22.56 2.34 1.96
C CYS A 56 -23.16 2.94 0.69
N LEU A 57 -22.55 4.01 0.16
CA LEU A 57 -23.00 4.65 -1.06
C LEU A 57 -22.78 3.75 -2.29
N SER A 58 -21.65 3.05 -2.35
CA SER A 58 -21.38 2.07 -3.40
C SER A 58 -22.40 0.92 -3.41
N MET A 59 -22.77 0.38 -2.24
CA MET A 59 -23.78 -0.67 -2.10
C MET A 59 -25.16 -0.18 -2.51
N LEU A 60 -25.53 1.07 -2.20
CA LEU A 60 -26.81 1.67 -2.59
C LEU A 60 -26.95 1.73 -4.12
N PHE A 61 -25.90 2.17 -4.83
CA PHE A 61 -25.92 2.25 -6.29
C PHE A 61 -25.83 0.89 -6.99
N ASN A 62 -25.26 -0.12 -6.31
CA ASN A 62 -25.10 -1.47 -6.84
C ASN A 62 -26.08 -2.48 -6.24
N TYR A 63 -27.15 -2.02 -5.58
CA TYR A 63 -28.09 -2.88 -4.85
C TYR A 63 -28.64 -4.04 -5.68
N ALA A 64 -28.92 -3.80 -6.96
CA ALA A 64 -29.44 -4.81 -7.89
C ALA A 64 -28.45 -5.94 -8.23
N ALA A 65 -27.15 -5.78 -7.93
CA ALA A 65 -26.11 -6.77 -8.17
C ALA A 65 -25.64 -7.48 -6.89
N LEU A 66 -26.21 -7.13 -5.73
CA LEU A 66 -25.79 -7.67 -4.44
C LEU A 66 -26.35 -9.07 -4.20
N ASP A 67 -25.48 -9.98 -3.77
CA ASP A 67 -25.84 -11.29 -3.23
C ASP A 67 -25.53 -11.30 -1.72
N ARG A 68 -26.52 -11.68 -0.90
CA ARG A 68 -26.45 -11.60 0.57
C ARG A 68 -25.24 -12.35 1.13
N ARG A 69 -24.91 -13.54 0.62
CA ARG A 69 -23.77 -14.33 1.11
C ARG A 69 -22.44 -13.65 0.78
N ARG A 70 -22.30 -13.09 -0.42
CA ARG A 70 -21.07 -12.44 -0.88
C ARG A 70 -20.88 -11.08 -0.23
N THR A 71 -21.95 -10.34 -0.01
CA THR A 71 -21.92 -9.09 0.75
C THR A 71 -21.48 -9.32 2.19
N MET A 72 -21.89 -10.42 2.84
CA MET A 72 -21.38 -10.76 4.18
C MET A 72 -19.87 -11.05 4.17
N ILE A 73 -19.36 -11.78 3.17
CA ILE A 73 -17.91 -12.03 3.03
C ILE A 73 -17.16 -10.72 2.77
N GLY A 74 -17.67 -9.87 1.87
CA GLY A 74 -17.10 -8.56 1.60
C GLY A 74 -17.11 -7.65 2.83
N ALA A 75 -18.19 -7.65 3.61
CA ALA A 75 -18.30 -6.92 4.87
C ALA A 75 -17.28 -7.43 5.90
N ALA A 76 -17.09 -8.74 6.03
CA ALA A 76 -16.07 -9.31 6.92
C ALA A 76 -14.65 -8.88 6.51
N ILE A 77 -14.33 -8.87 5.22
CA ILE A 77 -13.04 -8.39 4.69
C ILE A 77 -12.84 -6.90 5.00
N LEU A 78 -13.89 -6.09 4.82
CA LEU A 78 -13.83 -4.67 5.15
C LEU A 78 -13.59 -4.44 6.64
N VAL A 79 -14.34 -5.13 7.52
CA VAL A 79 -14.16 -5.02 8.97
C VAL A 79 -12.74 -5.40 9.37
N ALA A 80 -12.20 -6.48 8.78
CA ALA A 80 -10.81 -6.87 8.98
C ALA A 80 -9.83 -5.76 8.53
N GLY A 81 -10.08 -5.11 7.40
CA GLY A 81 -9.25 -4.01 6.89
C GLY A 81 -9.38 -2.69 7.67
N LEU A 82 -10.52 -2.44 8.29
CA LEU A 82 -10.74 -1.28 9.16
C LEU A 82 -9.98 -1.40 10.48
N MET A 83 -9.80 -2.61 11.01
CA MET A 83 -9.23 -2.83 12.34
C MET A 83 -7.80 -2.25 12.49
N PRO A 84 -6.85 -2.46 11.56
CA PRO A 84 -5.54 -1.79 11.62
C PRO A 84 -5.62 -0.27 11.52
N ALA A 85 -6.56 0.28 10.75
CA ALA A 85 -6.72 1.73 10.60
C ALA A 85 -7.32 2.38 11.86
N ILE A 86 -8.19 1.65 12.59
CA ILE A 86 -8.70 2.05 13.91
C ILE A 86 -7.59 1.97 14.96
N GLU A 87 -6.73 0.95 14.88
CA GLU A 87 -5.58 0.76 15.78
C GLU A 87 -4.61 1.96 15.67
N GLU A 88 -4.06 2.21 14.48
CA GLU A 88 -3.28 3.39 14.16
C GLU A 88 -3.21 3.61 12.64
N LEU A 89 -3.35 4.85 12.22
CA LEU A 89 -3.17 5.20 10.81
C LEU A 89 -1.68 5.28 10.47
N ASN A 90 -1.19 4.26 9.77
CA ASN A 90 0.15 4.21 9.20
C ASN A 90 0.05 3.86 7.70
N PRO A 91 1.14 4.01 6.91
CA PRO A 91 1.09 3.73 5.47
C PRO A 91 0.63 2.30 5.14
N LEU A 92 0.91 1.34 6.02
CA LEU A 92 0.58 -0.06 5.84
C LEU A 92 -0.91 -0.32 6.13
N SER A 93 -1.46 0.24 7.21
CA SER A 93 -2.88 0.13 7.55
C SER A 93 -3.75 0.86 6.53
N PHE A 94 -3.28 1.99 5.99
CA PHE A 94 -3.89 2.65 4.83
C PHE A 94 -3.93 1.72 3.61
N LEU A 95 -2.82 1.08 3.27
CA LEU A 95 -2.74 0.15 2.13
C LEU A 95 -3.67 -1.07 2.33
N ILE A 96 -3.70 -1.64 3.53
CA ILE A 96 -4.62 -2.72 3.90
C ILE A 96 -6.07 -2.27 3.76
N LEU A 97 -6.43 -1.08 4.25
CA LEU A 97 -7.79 -0.56 4.17
C LEU A 97 -8.23 -0.39 2.71
N VAL A 98 -7.41 0.26 1.87
CA VAL A 98 -7.72 0.51 0.46
C VAL A 98 -7.85 -0.81 -0.32
N THR A 99 -6.96 -1.77 -0.07
CA THR A 99 -7.02 -3.09 -0.72
C THR A 99 -8.21 -3.91 -0.24
N ALA A 100 -8.52 -3.90 1.07
CA ALA A 100 -9.70 -4.56 1.63
C ALA A 100 -11.00 -3.98 1.07
N LEU A 101 -11.08 -2.65 0.97
CA LEU A 101 -12.22 -1.93 0.40
C LEU A 101 -12.43 -2.29 -1.08
N ALA A 102 -11.36 -2.37 -1.88
CA ALA A 102 -11.44 -2.81 -3.27
C ALA A 102 -11.82 -4.31 -3.42
N ILE A 103 -11.30 -5.19 -2.57
CA ILE A 103 -11.62 -6.62 -2.56
C ILE A 103 -13.08 -6.85 -2.14
N ALA A 104 -13.52 -6.19 -1.06
CA ALA A 104 -14.89 -6.27 -0.56
C ALA A 104 -15.91 -5.90 -1.65
N LEU A 105 -15.62 -4.81 -2.37
CA LEU A 105 -16.45 -4.35 -3.47
C LEU A 105 -16.45 -5.31 -4.66
N LEU A 106 -15.29 -5.88 -5.01
CA LEU A 106 -15.18 -6.89 -6.06
C LEU A 106 -16.03 -8.13 -5.73
N PHE A 107 -15.98 -8.61 -4.48
CA PHE A 107 -16.79 -9.75 -4.03
C PHE A 107 -18.29 -9.44 -4.02
N ALA A 108 -18.67 -8.23 -3.60
CA ALA A 108 -20.07 -7.83 -3.53
C ALA A 108 -20.71 -7.62 -4.91
N THR A 109 -19.94 -7.24 -5.94
CA THR A 109 -20.48 -6.81 -7.24
C THR A 109 -20.20 -7.73 -8.43
N ASN A 110 -19.22 -8.66 -8.35
CA ASN A 110 -18.89 -9.56 -9.47
C ASN A 110 -19.22 -11.03 -9.20
N PRO A 111 -20.24 -11.59 -9.89
CA PRO A 111 -20.57 -13.01 -9.77
C PRO A 111 -19.57 -13.96 -10.42
N GLU A 112 -18.86 -13.51 -11.47
CA GLU A 112 -18.21 -14.40 -12.44
C GLU A 112 -16.69 -14.50 -12.29
N THR A 113 -16.05 -13.72 -11.41
CA THR A 113 -14.58 -13.79 -11.21
C THR A 113 -14.19 -14.95 -10.30
N THR A 114 -14.08 -16.15 -10.88
CA THR A 114 -13.73 -17.37 -10.15
C THR A 114 -12.21 -17.56 -10.02
N GLY A 115 -11.42 -17.07 -10.97
CA GLY A 115 -9.96 -17.23 -10.97
C GLY A 115 -9.19 -16.15 -10.18
N LEU A 116 -8.13 -16.53 -9.45
CA LEU A 116 -7.21 -15.59 -8.78
C LEU A 116 -6.57 -14.60 -9.76
N ALA A 117 -6.18 -15.05 -10.96
CA ALA A 117 -5.58 -14.20 -11.97
C ALA A 117 -6.56 -13.17 -12.54
N GLU A 118 -7.84 -13.53 -12.68
CA GLU A 118 -8.90 -12.62 -13.12
C GLU A 118 -9.19 -11.57 -12.06
N ARG A 119 -9.24 -11.97 -10.78
CA ARG A 119 -9.36 -11.05 -9.65
C ARG A 119 -8.20 -10.07 -9.57
N ALA A 120 -6.96 -10.56 -9.75
CA ALA A 120 -5.78 -9.72 -9.77
C ALA A 120 -5.81 -8.72 -10.95
N ARG A 121 -6.22 -9.16 -12.14
CA ARG A 121 -6.37 -8.29 -13.32
C ARG A 121 -7.48 -7.25 -13.11
N ALA A 122 -8.59 -7.66 -12.52
CA ALA A 122 -9.71 -6.81 -12.15
C ALA A 122 -9.28 -5.72 -11.16
N LEU A 123 -8.57 -6.09 -10.09
CA LEU A 123 -8.04 -5.17 -9.09
C LEU A 123 -7.00 -4.21 -9.68
N ARG A 124 -6.08 -4.72 -10.50
CA ARG A 124 -5.10 -3.91 -11.22
C ARG A 124 -5.78 -2.87 -12.10
N ASN A 125 -6.77 -3.27 -12.89
CA ASN A 125 -7.49 -2.35 -13.77
C ASN A 125 -8.31 -1.33 -12.97
N PHE A 126 -8.84 -1.72 -11.81
CA PHE A 126 -9.54 -0.83 -10.90
C PHE A 126 -8.63 0.30 -10.39
N PHE A 127 -7.43 -0.04 -9.90
CA PHE A 127 -6.47 0.96 -9.43
C PHE A 127 -5.85 1.81 -10.55
N LEU A 128 -5.47 1.22 -11.68
CA LEU A 128 -4.83 1.97 -12.76
C LEU A 128 -5.80 2.85 -13.54
N PHE A 129 -6.97 2.34 -13.91
CA PHE A 129 -7.88 3.04 -14.81
C PHE A 129 -9.07 3.65 -14.11
N GLY A 130 -9.39 3.24 -12.87
CA GLY A 130 -10.51 3.74 -12.12
C GLY A 130 -10.51 5.27 -12.03
N PRO A 131 -9.48 5.90 -11.44
CA PRO A 131 -9.48 7.34 -11.19
C PRO A 131 -9.62 8.17 -12.47
N PHE A 132 -9.07 7.69 -13.58
CA PHE A 132 -9.12 8.38 -14.87
C PHE A 132 -10.46 8.28 -15.59
N ARG A 133 -11.34 7.33 -15.19
CA ARG A 133 -12.66 7.19 -15.83
C ARG A 133 -13.53 8.42 -15.66
N VAL A 134 -13.41 9.16 -14.54
CA VAL A 134 -14.14 10.42 -14.33
C VAL A 134 -13.89 11.37 -15.50
N PHE A 135 -12.63 11.57 -15.86
CA PHE A 135 -12.25 12.51 -16.91
C PHE A 135 -12.76 12.05 -18.27
N VAL A 136 -12.64 10.76 -18.57
CA VAL A 136 -13.12 10.19 -19.84
C VAL A 136 -14.65 10.30 -19.94
N GLU A 137 -15.38 9.98 -18.88
CA GLU A 137 -16.84 10.05 -18.86
C GLU A 137 -17.34 11.49 -18.85
N ALA A 138 -16.67 12.40 -18.14
CA ALA A 138 -16.94 13.83 -18.20
C ALA A 138 -16.79 14.35 -19.64
N LEU A 139 -15.68 14.02 -20.33
CA LEU A 139 -15.45 14.39 -21.73
C LEU A 139 -16.52 13.83 -22.69
N GLN A 140 -17.14 12.69 -22.38
CA GLN A 140 -18.21 12.09 -23.19
C GLN A 140 -19.57 12.76 -22.96
N VAL A 141 -19.84 13.25 -21.74
CA VAL A 141 -21.06 14.00 -21.41
C VAL A 141 -20.99 15.43 -21.94
N PHE A 142 -19.79 16.03 -21.93
CA PHE A 142 -19.56 17.34 -22.54
C PHE A 142 -19.53 17.19 -24.07
N ASN A 143 -20.56 17.71 -24.74
CA ASN A 143 -20.56 17.79 -26.19
C ASN A 143 -19.49 18.79 -26.65
N MET A 144 -18.28 18.28 -26.92
CA MET A 144 -17.09 19.10 -27.14
C MET A 144 -17.28 20.09 -28.31
N SER A 145 -18.10 19.73 -29.30
CA SER A 145 -18.46 20.60 -30.42
C SER A 145 -19.40 21.75 -30.02
N ALA A 146 -20.32 21.52 -29.09
CA ALA A 146 -21.20 22.57 -28.57
C ALA A 146 -20.43 23.53 -27.64
N PHE A 147 -19.48 23.02 -26.85
CA PHE A 147 -18.63 23.82 -25.98
C PHE A 147 -17.67 24.72 -26.75
N THR A 148 -16.95 24.18 -27.75
CA THR A 148 -16.05 25.00 -28.60
C THR A 148 -16.82 26.02 -29.42
N ARG A 149 -17.99 25.66 -29.94
CA ARG A 149 -18.90 26.61 -30.62
C ARG A 149 -19.40 27.69 -29.67
N GLY A 150 -19.75 27.34 -28.43
CA GLY A 150 -20.14 28.29 -27.39
C GLY A 150 -19.02 29.28 -27.06
N ILE A 151 -17.80 28.80 -26.84
CA ILE A 151 -16.63 29.67 -26.62
C ILE A 151 -16.41 30.58 -27.82
N ALA A 152 -16.40 30.03 -29.04
CA ALA A 152 -16.19 30.82 -30.25
C ALA A 152 -17.25 31.91 -30.45
N LEU A 153 -18.52 31.62 -30.12
CA LEU A 153 -19.62 32.59 -30.20
C LEU A 153 -19.51 33.71 -29.17
N TRP A 154 -18.97 33.44 -27.98
CA TRP A 154 -18.82 34.42 -26.90
C TRP A 154 -17.48 35.16 -26.91
N LEU A 155 -16.47 34.64 -27.60
CA LEU A 155 -15.12 35.22 -27.63
C LEU A 155 -15.12 36.63 -28.22
N LEU A 156 -15.82 36.83 -29.34
CA LEU A 156 -15.89 38.15 -29.98
C LEU A 156 -16.70 39.16 -29.15
N PRO A 157 -17.93 38.87 -28.66
CA PRO A 157 -18.65 39.76 -27.74
C PRO A 157 -17.89 40.09 -26.47
N MET A 158 -17.20 39.13 -25.86
CA MET A 158 -16.40 39.36 -24.66
C MET A 158 -15.16 40.21 -24.95
N ALA A 159 -14.46 39.96 -26.05
CA ALA A 159 -13.29 40.75 -26.44
C ALA A 159 -13.69 42.22 -26.71
N LEU A 160 -14.74 42.43 -27.51
CA LEU A 160 -15.26 43.77 -27.79
C LEU A 160 -15.81 44.42 -26.51
N GLY A 161 -16.58 43.69 -25.71
CA GLY A 161 -17.12 44.18 -24.44
C GLY A 161 -16.03 44.61 -23.46
N THR A 162 -14.94 43.86 -23.38
CA THR A 162 -13.77 44.22 -22.54
C THR A 162 -13.13 45.51 -23.04
N VAL A 163 -12.99 45.69 -24.35
CA VAL A 163 -12.47 46.93 -24.95
C VAL A 163 -13.39 48.12 -24.63
N PHE A 164 -14.71 47.95 -24.76
CA PHE A 164 -15.68 49.00 -24.39
C PHE A 164 -15.63 49.35 -22.90
N VAL A 165 -15.56 48.35 -22.02
CA VAL A 165 -15.44 48.57 -20.56
C VAL A 165 -14.14 49.31 -20.24
N ALA A 166 -13.02 48.97 -20.87
CA ALA A 166 -11.76 49.65 -20.67
C ALA A 166 -11.80 51.12 -21.14
N LEU A 167 -12.39 51.39 -22.31
CA LEU A 167 -12.58 52.75 -22.82
C LEU A 167 -13.51 53.58 -21.92
N PHE A 168 -14.60 52.99 -21.43
CA PHE A 168 -15.52 53.65 -20.50
C PHE A 168 -14.91 53.89 -19.13
N ALA A 169 -14.11 52.97 -18.62
CA ALA A 169 -13.34 53.16 -17.39
C ALA A 169 -12.36 54.33 -17.53
N ALA A 170 -11.64 54.42 -18.66
CA ALA A 170 -10.73 55.54 -18.93
C ALA A 170 -11.44 56.91 -19.06
N ALA A 171 -12.70 56.92 -19.48
CA ALA A 171 -13.48 58.14 -19.68
C ALA A 171 -14.36 58.52 -18.47
N ASN A 172 -14.58 57.63 -17.51
CA ASN A 172 -15.48 57.85 -16.37
C ASN A 172 -14.88 57.31 -15.05
N PRO A 173 -14.54 58.19 -14.09
CA PRO A 173 -13.90 57.79 -12.84
C PRO A 173 -14.78 56.90 -11.94
N VAL A 174 -16.11 56.93 -12.10
CA VAL A 174 -17.00 55.99 -11.41
C VAL A 174 -16.80 54.59 -11.97
N ILE A 175 -16.75 54.43 -13.29
CA ILE A 175 -16.58 53.10 -13.91
C ILE A 175 -15.18 52.54 -13.62
N GLU A 176 -14.15 53.40 -13.59
CA GLU A 176 -12.79 53.03 -13.18
C GLU A 176 -12.76 52.40 -11.77
N GLN A 177 -13.44 53.01 -10.80
CA GLN A 177 -13.55 52.47 -9.45
C GLN A 177 -14.21 51.09 -9.44
N TRP A 178 -15.31 50.90 -10.17
CA TRP A 178 -16.01 49.62 -10.24
C TRP A 178 -15.16 48.51 -10.89
N VAL A 179 -14.40 48.84 -11.93
CA VAL A 179 -13.47 47.90 -12.57
C VAL A 179 -12.31 47.55 -11.64
N SER A 180 -11.78 48.51 -10.88
CA SER A 180 -10.71 48.27 -9.90
C SER A 180 -11.13 47.35 -8.74
N LEU A 181 -12.43 47.32 -8.42
CA LEU A 181 -13.00 46.38 -7.44
C LEU A 181 -13.12 44.96 -8.01
N LEU A 182 -13.14 44.81 -9.35
CA LEU A 182 -13.18 43.53 -10.06
C LEU A 182 -11.78 42.89 -10.16
N ASN A 183 -11.00 42.94 -9.07
CA ASN A 183 -9.67 42.35 -9.01
C ASN A 183 -9.74 40.82 -9.06
N PRO A 184 -9.09 40.15 -10.03
CA PRO A 184 -9.06 38.68 -10.10
C PRO A 184 -8.46 38.03 -8.85
N ASN A 185 -7.59 38.75 -8.15
CA ASN A 185 -6.96 38.30 -6.91
C ASN A 185 -7.97 38.01 -5.79
N VAL A 186 -9.12 38.70 -5.80
CA VAL A 186 -10.22 38.46 -4.84
C VAL A 186 -10.83 37.07 -5.06
N ILE A 187 -10.95 36.62 -6.31
CA ILE A 187 -11.46 35.27 -6.64
C ILE A 187 -10.47 34.19 -6.15
N PHE A 188 -9.17 34.43 -6.29
CA PHE A 188 -8.13 33.53 -5.78
C PHE A 188 -8.04 33.51 -4.24
N GLU A 189 -8.48 34.58 -3.58
CA GLU A 189 -8.60 34.66 -2.12
C GLU A 189 -9.76 33.82 -1.58
N TYR A 190 -10.90 33.77 -2.31
CA TYR A 190 -12.06 32.94 -1.94
C TYR A 190 -11.97 31.48 -2.43
N VAL A 191 -11.28 31.22 -3.54
CA VAL A 191 -11.15 29.87 -4.13
C VAL A 191 -9.71 29.42 -4.08
N SER A 192 -9.35 28.73 -2.99
CA SER A 192 -8.03 28.13 -2.86
C SER A 192 -7.84 27.02 -3.90
N ILE A 193 -6.85 27.18 -4.78
CA ILE A 193 -6.46 26.19 -5.79
C ILE A 193 -6.22 24.81 -5.15
N ALA A 194 -5.59 24.79 -3.97
CA ALA A 194 -5.35 23.56 -3.21
C ALA A 194 -6.64 22.80 -2.87
N ARG A 195 -7.73 23.49 -2.51
CA ARG A 195 -9.03 22.87 -2.20
C ARG A 195 -9.73 22.36 -3.46
N VAL A 196 -9.63 23.08 -4.59
CA VAL A 196 -10.16 22.58 -5.88
C VAL A 196 -9.41 21.32 -6.33
N LEU A 197 -8.08 21.31 -6.21
CA LEU A 197 -7.26 20.12 -6.48
C LEU A 197 -7.60 18.97 -5.53
N PHE A 198 -7.84 19.26 -4.26
CA PHE A 198 -8.27 18.24 -3.28
C PHE A 198 -9.63 17.63 -3.65
N TRP A 199 -10.63 18.46 -3.99
CA TRP A 199 -11.96 17.98 -4.39
C TRP A 199 -11.93 17.15 -5.66
N THR A 200 -11.19 17.61 -6.68
CA THR A 200 -11.02 16.85 -7.93
C THR A 200 -10.33 15.50 -7.69
N MET A 201 -9.31 15.47 -6.84
CA MET A 201 -8.65 14.22 -6.42
C MET A 201 -9.61 13.29 -5.66
N MET A 202 -10.43 13.82 -4.74
CA MET A 202 -11.40 13.01 -3.98
C MET A 202 -12.49 12.43 -4.89
N VAL A 203 -13.01 13.22 -5.83
CA VAL A 203 -13.98 12.72 -6.83
C VAL A 203 -13.33 11.63 -7.68
N ALA A 204 -12.10 11.82 -8.16
CA ALA A 204 -11.37 10.80 -8.92
C ALA A 204 -11.14 9.52 -8.11
N LEU A 205 -10.83 9.64 -6.81
CA LEU A 205 -10.64 8.50 -5.93
C LEU A 205 -11.93 7.72 -5.69
N VAL A 206 -13.05 8.41 -5.49
CA VAL A 206 -14.35 7.81 -5.11
C VAL A 206 -15.11 7.27 -6.32
N TRP A 207 -14.97 7.90 -7.49
CA TRP A 207 -15.72 7.53 -8.69
C TRP A 207 -15.68 6.05 -9.09
N PRO A 208 -14.53 5.35 -9.03
CA PRO A 208 -14.47 3.93 -9.37
C PRO A 208 -15.37 3.09 -8.48
N PHE A 209 -15.58 3.51 -7.23
CA PHE A 209 -16.45 2.85 -6.27
C PHE A 209 -17.94 3.13 -6.53
N ILE A 210 -18.28 4.23 -7.19
CA ILE A 210 -19.67 4.58 -7.55
C ILE A 210 -20.03 4.04 -8.95
N HIS A 211 -19.09 4.09 -9.89
CA HIS A 211 -19.28 3.69 -11.29
C HIS A 211 -18.60 2.35 -11.61
N LEU A 212 -19.06 1.28 -10.97
CA LEU A 212 -18.60 -0.08 -11.27
C LEU A 212 -19.25 -0.62 -12.54
N ARG A 213 -18.64 -0.32 -13.68
CA ARG A 213 -18.83 -1.11 -14.90
C ARG A 213 -17.70 -2.10 -15.02
N TRP A 214 -17.83 -3.23 -14.31
CA TRP A 214 -17.09 -4.43 -14.67
C TRP A 214 -17.58 -4.84 -16.06
N ARG A 215 -16.69 -4.74 -17.04
CA ARG A 215 -17.03 -4.93 -18.45
C ARG A 215 -17.69 -6.31 -18.60
N ARG A 216 -19.02 -6.36 -18.76
CA ARG A 216 -19.72 -7.52 -19.32
C ARG A 216 -19.30 -7.64 -20.78
N ARG A 217 -18.08 -8.10 -21.04
CA ARG A 217 -17.91 -8.89 -22.26
C ARG A 217 -18.50 -10.25 -21.93
N LYS A 218 -19.82 -10.38 -22.12
CA LYS A 218 -20.27 -11.61 -22.78
C LYS A 218 -19.44 -11.64 -24.04
N LEU A 219 -18.46 -12.54 -24.09
CA LEU A 219 -18.03 -13.07 -25.37
C LEU A 219 -19.31 -13.65 -25.95
N VAL A 220 -20.04 -12.83 -26.72
CA VAL A 220 -20.87 -13.35 -27.78
C VAL A 220 -19.84 -14.07 -28.63
N MET A 221 -19.72 -15.38 -28.43
CA MET A 221 -19.22 -16.23 -29.48
C MET A 221 -20.23 -16.03 -30.60
N THR A 222 -19.96 -15.05 -31.45
CA THR A 222 -20.40 -15.13 -32.82
C THR A 222 -19.86 -16.48 -33.26
N GLU A 223 -20.75 -17.41 -33.60
CA GLU A 223 -20.42 -18.56 -34.43
C GLU A 223 -19.79 -18.01 -35.70
N VAL A 224 -18.49 -17.72 -35.64
CA VAL A 224 -17.66 -17.60 -36.81
C VAL A 224 -17.50 -19.03 -37.25
N ALA A 225 -18.35 -19.41 -38.19
CA ALA A 225 -18.18 -20.57 -39.02
C ALA A 225 -16.70 -20.71 -39.40
N ASP A 226 -16.13 -21.85 -39.02
CA ASP A 226 -15.00 -22.51 -39.66
C ASP A 226 -13.76 -21.66 -39.97
N ALA A 227 -13.29 -20.89 -38.98
CA ALA A 227 -11.95 -20.34 -39.00
C ALA A 227 -11.01 -21.29 -38.24
N SER A 228 -10.16 -21.99 -39.01
CA SER A 228 -9.07 -22.86 -38.57
C SER A 228 -8.41 -22.37 -37.27
N VAL A 229 -8.35 -23.25 -36.27
CA VAL A 229 -7.58 -23.06 -35.03
C VAL A 229 -6.17 -22.56 -35.40
N PRO A 230 -5.78 -21.34 -35.01
CA PRO A 230 -4.41 -20.90 -35.21
C PRO A 230 -3.50 -21.85 -34.42
N PRO A 231 -2.38 -22.32 -34.99
CA PRO A 231 -1.44 -23.16 -34.25
C PRO A 231 -0.99 -22.44 -32.97
N PRO A 232 -0.78 -23.17 -31.85
CA PRO A 232 -0.35 -22.56 -30.62
C PRO A 232 0.92 -21.77 -30.87
N LEU A 233 0.89 -20.47 -30.54
CA LEU A 233 2.06 -19.61 -30.56
C LEU A 233 3.20 -20.33 -29.82
N PRO A 234 4.39 -20.48 -30.45
CA PRO A 234 5.52 -21.13 -29.81
C PRO A 234 5.84 -20.39 -28.49
N PRO A 235 6.18 -21.09 -27.41
CA PRO A 235 6.63 -20.44 -26.19
C PRO A 235 7.78 -19.50 -26.53
N ALA A 236 7.68 -18.24 -26.11
CA ALA A 236 8.64 -17.16 -26.39
C ALA A 236 10.06 -17.40 -25.79
N VAL A 237 10.28 -18.57 -25.19
CA VAL A 237 11.58 -19.07 -24.75
C VAL A 237 11.67 -20.50 -25.29
N SER A 238 12.59 -20.75 -26.21
CA SER A 238 12.75 -22.05 -26.85
C SER A 238 12.96 -23.15 -25.81
N ALA A 239 12.19 -24.23 -25.93
CA ALA A 239 12.27 -25.40 -25.03
C ALA A 239 13.67 -26.03 -24.97
N GLU A 240 14.55 -25.74 -25.94
CA GLU A 240 15.96 -26.12 -25.95
C GLU A 240 16.81 -25.38 -24.91
N PHE A 241 16.55 -24.09 -24.63
CA PHE A 241 17.31 -23.34 -23.62
C PHE A 241 16.99 -23.77 -22.18
N LEU A 242 15.83 -24.38 -21.95
CA LEU A 242 15.39 -24.95 -20.66
C LEU A 242 15.38 -26.49 -20.69
N GLY A 243 16.26 -27.10 -21.49
CA GLY A 243 16.42 -28.55 -21.53
C GLY A 243 16.79 -29.14 -20.16
N PRO A 244 16.47 -30.43 -19.90
CA PRO A 244 16.82 -31.12 -18.65
C PRO A 244 18.32 -31.04 -18.32
N SER A 245 19.17 -31.08 -19.34
CA SER A 245 20.63 -30.97 -19.24
C SER A 245 21.09 -29.58 -18.82
N THR A 246 20.48 -28.52 -19.35
CA THR A 246 20.76 -27.13 -18.93
C THR A 246 20.31 -26.91 -17.49
N ILE A 247 19.12 -27.40 -17.12
CA ILE A 247 18.63 -27.32 -15.74
C ILE A 247 19.60 -28.01 -14.78
N LEU A 248 20.07 -29.22 -15.10
CA LEU A 248 21.03 -29.95 -14.28
C LEU A 248 22.36 -29.20 -14.14
N ARG A 249 22.95 -28.72 -15.24
CA ARG A 249 24.24 -28.00 -15.23
C ARG A 249 24.14 -26.69 -14.45
N SER A 250 23.07 -25.92 -14.65
CA SER A 250 22.81 -24.70 -13.89
C SER A 250 22.66 -25.00 -12.40
N LEU A 251 21.95 -26.06 -12.05
CA LEU A 251 21.73 -26.43 -10.65
C LEU A 251 23.02 -26.90 -9.97
N ILE A 252 23.91 -27.61 -10.67
CA ILE A 252 25.25 -27.95 -10.16
C ILE A 252 26.07 -26.68 -9.92
N LEU A 253 26.14 -25.80 -10.92
CA LEU A 253 26.90 -24.55 -10.83
C LEU A 253 26.40 -23.66 -9.69
N PHE A 254 25.08 -23.54 -9.53
CA PHE A 254 24.48 -22.78 -8.44
C PHE A 254 24.79 -23.41 -7.09
N ASN A 255 24.65 -24.73 -6.93
CA ASN A 255 25.00 -25.38 -5.67
C ASN A 255 26.48 -25.18 -5.29
N LEU A 256 27.40 -25.16 -6.26
CA LEU A 256 28.81 -24.88 -6.02
C LEU A 256 29.05 -23.42 -5.59
N LEU A 257 28.44 -22.46 -6.27
CA LEU A 257 28.58 -21.04 -5.96
C LEU A 257 28.02 -20.72 -4.57
N PHE A 258 26.83 -21.25 -4.26
CA PHE A 258 26.19 -21.07 -2.96
C PHE A 258 26.97 -21.80 -1.84
N ALA A 259 27.54 -22.98 -2.11
CA ALA A 259 28.43 -23.65 -1.17
C ALA A 259 29.68 -22.81 -0.86
N ALA A 260 30.33 -22.25 -1.89
CA ALA A 260 31.48 -21.37 -1.70
C ALA A 260 31.11 -20.15 -0.84
N GLN A 261 29.96 -19.53 -1.09
CA GLN A 261 29.46 -18.43 -0.26
C GLN A 261 29.21 -18.86 1.19
N SER A 262 28.56 -20.01 1.42
CA SER A 262 28.31 -20.53 2.77
C SER A 262 29.61 -20.84 3.53
N VAL A 263 30.64 -21.32 2.83
CA VAL A 263 31.98 -21.53 3.42
C VAL A 263 32.61 -20.20 3.82
N LEU A 264 32.57 -19.18 2.95
CA LEU A 264 33.07 -17.84 3.28
C LEU A 264 32.32 -17.25 4.48
N ASP A 265 31.00 -17.34 4.49
CA ASP A 265 30.18 -16.90 5.62
C ASP A 265 30.57 -17.66 6.90
N GLY A 266 30.77 -18.98 6.85
CA GLY A 266 31.24 -19.75 8.00
C GLY A 266 32.62 -19.32 8.51
N LEU A 267 33.57 -19.06 7.60
CA LEU A 267 34.93 -18.63 7.97
C LEU A 267 34.96 -17.23 8.59
N TYR A 268 34.24 -16.27 8.01
CA TYR A 268 34.28 -14.87 8.44
C TYR A 268 33.29 -14.54 9.56
N LEU A 269 32.11 -15.15 9.60
CA LEU A 269 31.08 -14.87 10.62
C LEU A 269 31.20 -15.80 11.84
N TRP A 270 31.42 -17.10 11.66
CA TRP A 270 31.58 -18.04 12.79
C TRP A 270 33.02 -18.13 13.29
N GLY A 271 34.01 -17.97 12.39
CA GLY A 271 35.43 -18.11 12.72
C GLY A 271 36.09 -16.96 13.47
N HIS A 272 35.37 -15.87 13.81
CA HIS A 272 35.93 -14.68 14.48
C HIS A 272 37.18 -14.10 13.78
N VAL A 273 37.32 -14.32 12.47
CA VAL A 273 38.40 -13.73 11.68
C VAL A 273 38.11 -12.24 11.51
N VAL A 274 39.04 -11.40 11.94
CA VAL A 274 38.93 -9.94 11.86
C VAL A 274 38.66 -9.56 10.40
N LEU A 275 37.63 -8.74 10.16
CA LEU A 275 37.36 -8.16 8.85
C LEU A 275 38.65 -7.53 8.30
N PRO A 276 38.92 -7.59 6.98
CA PRO A 276 40.04 -6.89 6.38
C PRO A 276 40.06 -5.43 6.86
N ALA A 277 41.24 -4.92 7.24
CA ALA A 277 41.43 -3.70 8.03
C ALA A 277 40.75 -2.42 7.47
N ASP A 278 40.31 -2.45 6.22
CA ASP A 278 39.70 -1.32 5.50
C ASP A 278 38.16 -1.40 5.37
N MET A 279 37.48 -2.39 5.97
CA MET A 279 36.02 -2.53 5.87
C MET A 279 35.29 -2.28 7.19
N THR A 280 34.34 -1.32 7.17
CA THR A 280 33.39 -1.11 8.26
C THR A 280 32.25 -2.15 8.22
N TYR A 281 31.67 -2.46 9.38
CA TYR A 281 30.51 -3.36 9.48
C TYR A 281 29.31 -2.88 8.62
N ALA A 282 29.11 -1.57 8.50
CA ALA A 282 28.08 -0.98 7.64
C ALA A 282 28.32 -1.28 6.15
N ALA A 283 29.56 -1.13 5.67
CA ALA A 283 29.93 -1.43 4.30
C ALA A 283 29.80 -2.93 3.99
N TYR A 284 30.15 -3.80 4.95
CA TYR A 284 30.00 -5.24 4.82
C TYR A 284 28.53 -5.70 4.78
N ALA A 285 27.65 -5.11 5.59
CA ALA A 285 26.22 -5.39 5.59
C ALA A 285 25.55 -4.95 4.28
N HIS A 286 25.84 -3.73 3.79
CA HIS A 286 25.20 -3.20 2.58
C HIS A 286 25.72 -3.85 1.29
N ARG A 287 27.02 -4.10 1.16
CA ARG A 287 27.57 -4.75 -0.05
C ARG A 287 27.17 -6.21 -0.19
N GLY A 288 26.91 -6.92 0.92
CA GLY A 288 26.46 -8.30 0.90
C GLY A 288 24.96 -8.46 0.62
N ALA A 289 24.11 -7.62 1.24
CA ALA A 289 22.67 -7.84 1.26
C ALA A 289 21.99 -7.70 -0.11
N TYR A 290 22.31 -6.66 -0.89
CA TYR A 290 21.60 -6.41 -2.17
C TYR A 290 21.85 -7.49 -3.23
N PRO A 291 23.08 -7.97 -3.47
CA PRO A 291 23.32 -9.08 -4.39
C PRO A 291 22.67 -10.39 -3.92
N LEU A 292 22.67 -10.67 -2.62
CA LEU A 292 22.05 -11.88 -2.06
C LEU A 292 20.54 -11.93 -2.31
N ILE A 293 19.83 -10.79 -2.17
CA ILE A 293 18.41 -10.67 -2.51
C ILE A 293 18.17 -10.95 -4.00
N ALA A 294 18.98 -10.37 -4.89
CA ALA A 294 18.86 -10.59 -6.33
C ALA A 294 19.10 -12.07 -6.69
N THR A 295 20.11 -12.71 -6.08
CA THR A 295 20.38 -14.14 -6.30
C THR A 295 19.27 -15.03 -5.76
N ALA A 296 18.65 -14.69 -4.62
CA ALA A 296 17.53 -15.45 -4.05
C ALA A 296 16.25 -15.32 -4.90
N LEU A 297 15.98 -14.15 -5.47
CA LEU A 297 14.85 -13.94 -6.38
C LEU A 297 15.06 -14.67 -7.71
N LEU A 298 16.27 -14.60 -8.28
CA LEU A 298 16.63 -15.32 -9.51
C LEU A 298 16.58 -16.84 -9.29
N ALA A 299 17.02 -17.30 -8.11
CA ALA A 299 16.88 -18.66 -7.64
C ALA A 299 15.39 -19.09 -7.60
N ALA A 300 14.55 -18.34 -6.90
CA ALA A 300 13.12 -18.64 -6.80
C ALA A 300 12.42 -18.68 -8.18
N ALA A 301 12.75 -17.72 -9.06
CA ALA A 301 12.24 -17.70 -10.43
C ALA A 301 12.68 -18.95 -11.22
N PHE A 302 13.95 -19.34 -11.09
CA PHE A 302 14.47 -20.56 -11.71
C PHE A 302 13.78 -21.82 -11.19
N VAL A 303 13.55 -21.95 -9.87
CA VAL A 303 12.78 -23.08 -9.30
C VAL A 303 11.39 -23.13 -9.92
N LEU A 304 10.66 -22.01 -9.96
CA LEU A 304 9.29 -21.97 -10.47
C LEU A 304 9.19 -22.36 -11.95
N VAL A 305 10.23 -22.05 -12.74
CA VAL A 305 10.32 -22.41 -14.16
C VAL A 305 10.77 -23.87 -14.34
N ALA A 306 11.78 -24.31 -13.59
CA ALA A 306 12.35 -25.65 -13.70
C ALA A 306 11.45 -26.75 -13.11
N MET A 307 10.75 -26.47 -12.01
CA MET A 307 9.87 -27.39 -11.29
C MET A 307 8.38 -27.24 -11.66
N ARG A 308 8.08 -26.88 -12.92
CA ARG A 308 6.70 -26.85 -13.43
C ARG A 308 6.07 -28.25 -13.36
N PRO A 309 4.78 -28.38 -12.98
CA PRO A 309 4.10 -29.67 -12.92
C PRO A 309 4.20 -30.41 -14.27
N GLY A 310 4.69 -31.66 -14.24
CA GLY A 310 4.93 -32.49 -15.44
C GLY A 310 6.27 -32.25 -16.13
N GLY A 311 7.14 -31.39 -15.58
CA GLY A 311 8.47 -31.09 -16.12
C GLY A 311 9.51 -32.19 -15.85
N PRO A 312 10.63 -32.19 -16.59
CA PRO A 312 11.69 -33.20 -16.47
C PRO A 312 12.39 -33.23 -15.09
N ALA A 313 12.32 -32.13 -14.33
CA ALA A 313 12.84 -32.04 -12.96
C ALA A 313 12.02 -32.84 -11.93
N GLU A 314 10.74 -33.09 -12.19
CA GLU A 314 9.85 -33.84 -11.29
C GLU A 314 10.05 -35.36 -11.41
N LYS A 315 10.55 -35.83 -12.57
CA LYS A 315 10.76 -37.25 -12.88
C LYS A 315 12.20 -37.73 -12.71
N SER A 316 13.17 -36.82 -12.65
CA SER A 316 14.60 -37.18 -12.56
C SER A 316 15.04 -37.39 -11.11
N ALA A 317 15.55 -38.58 -10.81
CA ALA A 317 16.07 -38.95 -9.49
C ALA A 317 17.27 -38.10 -9.03
N VAL A 318 17.95 -37.41 -9.95
CA VAL A 318 19.16 -36.60 -9.67
C VAL A 318 18.82 -35.13 -9.45
N ILE A 319 17.82 -34.59 -10.15
CA ILE A 319 17.49 -33.15 -10.05
C ILE A 319 16.82 -32.83 -8.71
N ARG A 320 16.00 -33.74 -8.18
CA ARG A 320 15.29 -33.56 -6.91
C ARG A 320 16.21 -33.35 -5.69
N PRO A 321 17.23 -34.20 -5.42
CA PRO A 321 18.15 -33.96 -4.31
C PRO A 321 18.98 -32.69 -4.48
N LEU A 322 19.39 -32.33 -5.71
CA LEU A 322 20.11 -31.08 -5.96
C LEU A 322 19.26 -29.83 -5.68
N VAL A 323 17.94 -29.90 -5.89
CA VAL A 323 17.03 -28.80 -5.51
C VAL A 323 16.88 -28.73 -4.00
N TYR A 324 16.78 -29.86 -3.29
CA TYR A 324 16.75 -29.83 -1.82
C TYR A 324 18.04 -29.29 -1.22
N LEU A 325 19.20 -29.70 -1.75
CA LEU A 325 20.51 -29.18 -1.33
C LEU A 325 20.58 -27.66 -1.56
N TRP A 326 20.13 -27.20 -2.72
CA TRP A 326 20.13 -25.78 -3.05
C TRP A 326 19.20 -24.97 -2.15
N VAL A 327 18.00 -25.48 -1.86
CA VAL A 327 17.09 -24.82 -0.91
C VAL A 327 17.70 -24.77 0.49
N ALA A 328 18.35 -25.85 0.94
CA ALA A 328 19.05 -25.87 2.22
C ALA A 328 20.19 -24.82 2.28
N GLN A 329 20.99 -24.70 1.21
CA GLN A 329 22.00 -23.64 1.11
C GLN A 329 21.40 -22.24 1.16
N ASN A 330 20.26 -22.00 0.50
CA ASN A 330 19.58 -20.71 0.58
C ASN A 330 19.06 -20.41 1.99
N VAL A 331 18.54 -21.40 2.71
CA VAL A 331 18.15 -21.23 4.12
C VAL A 331 19.35 -20.86 4.99
N LEU A 332 20.51 -21.50 4.77
CA LEU A 332 21.76 -21.15 5.45
C LEU A 332 22.21 -19.72 5.13
N LEU A 333 22.11 -19.27 3.88
CA LEU A 333 22.43 -17.89 3.52
C LEU A 333 21.50 -16.87 4.16
N VAL A 334 20.21 -17.18 4.26
CA VAL A 334 19.25 -16.32 4.98
C VAL A 334 19.62 -16.27 6.46
N ALA A 335 19.96 -17.39 7.09
CA ALA A 335 20.40 -17.43 8.49
C ALA A 335 21.68 -16.61 8.72
N SER A 336 22.67 -16.72 7.83
CA SER A 336 23.89 -15.91 7.83
C SER A 336 23.59 -14.41 7.70
N SER A 337 22.64 -14.05 6.83
CA SER A 337 22.20 -12.66 6.63
C SER A 337 21.49 -12.10 7.86
N ILE A 338 20.68 -12.91 8.54
CA ILE A 338 20.04 -12.57 9.82
C ILE A 338 21.11 -12.29 10.88
N LEU A 339 22.09 -13.18 11.04
CA LEU A 339 23.19 -12.99 11.99
C LEU A 339 23.99 -11.71 11.70
N ARG A 340 24.26 -11.42 10.42
CA ARG A 340 24.94 -10.19 10.02
C ARG A 340 24.15 -8.94 10.38
N LEU A 341 22.83 -8.99 10.20
CA LEU A 341 21.95 -7.88 10.56
C LEU A 341 21.85 -7.72 12.08
N ASP A 342 21.87 -8.81 12.83
CA ASP A 342 21.87 -8.84 14.30
C ASP A 342 23.12 -8.14 14.86
N LEU A 343 24.32 -8.53 14.39
CA LEU A 343 25.57 -7.84 14.71
C LEU A 343 25.56 -6.35 14.33
N TYR A 344 24.87 -6.00 13.24
CA TYR A 344 24.71 -4.61 12.83
C TYR A 344 23.76 -3.83 13.77
N VAL A 345 22.72 -4.47 14.31
CA VAL A 345 21.83 -3.90 15.33
C VAL A 345 22.58 -3.70 16.64
N ASP A 346 23.43 -4.64 17.05
CA ASP A 346 24.22 -4.52 18.28
C ASP A 346 25.12 -3.28 18.29
N ILE A 347 25.68 -2.92 17.13
CA ILE A 347 26.58 -1.77 17.00
C ILE A 347 25.82 -0.47 16.81
N TYR A 348 24.75 -0.47 15.99
CA TYR A 348 24.10 0.76 15.51
C TYR A 348 22.64 0.91 15.95
N MET A 349 22.22 0.16 16.97
CA MET A 349 20.87 0.14 17.53
C MET A 349 19.80 -0.35 16.53
N LEU A 350 18.54 -0.36 16.93
CA LEU A 350 17.44 -0.81 16.07
C LEU A 350 16.84 0.35 15.28
N THR A 351 16.44 0.07 14.04
CA THR A 351 15.68 1.01 13.19
C THR A 351 14.58 0.31 12.44
N TYR A 352 13.66 1.11 11.88
CA TYR A 352 12.58 0.66 11.01
C TYR A 352 13.04 -0.28 9.88
N TRP A 353 14.09 0.11 9.16
CA TRP A 353 14.60 -0.66 8.03
C TRP A 353 15.22 -1.99 8.45
N ARG A 354 15.84 -2.07 9.64
CA ARG A 354 16.40 -3.31 10.17
C ARG A 354 15.29 -4.27 10.59
N ILE A 355 14.24 -3.79 11.26
CA ILE A 355 13.05 -4.63 11.57
C ILE A 355 12.41 -5.13 10.28
N ALA A 356 12.18 -4.25 9.31
CA ALA A 356 11.61 -4.63 8.01
C ALA A 356 12.46 -5.69 7.30
N ALA A 357 13.78 -5.58 7.38
CA ALA A 357 14.70 -6.58 6.83
C ALA A 357 14.61 -7.94 7.54
N PHE A 358 14.52 -7.99 8.88
CA PHE A 358 14.27 -9.24 9.60
C PHE A 358 12.96 -9.91 9.21
N VAL A 359 11.86 -9.13 9.16
CA VAL A 359 10.53 -9.63 8.75
C VAL A 359 10.58 -10.16 7.32
N TRP A 360 11.24 -9.43 6.41
CA TRP A 360 11.43 -9.85 5.03
C TRP A 360 12.23 -11.14 4.90
N MET A 361 13.37 -11.25 5.60
CA MET A 361 14.19 -12.46 5.61
C MET A 361 13.42 -13.67 6.17
N GLY A 362 12.60 -13.46 7.21
CA GLY A 362 11.70 -14.48 7.72
C GLY A 362 10.66 -14.95 6.69
N LEU A 363 10.06 -14.03 5.93
CA LEU A 363 9.16 -14.36 4.82
C LEU A 363 9.86 -15.15 3.71
N VAL A 364 11.10 -14.78 3.35
CA VAL A 364 11.90 -15.51 2.36
C VAL A 364 12.20 -16.93 2.85
N ALA A 365 12.64 -17.09 4.09
CA ALA A 365 12.88 -18.40 4.70
C ALA A 365 11.61 -19.27 4.69
N LEU A 366 10.46 -18.69 5.06
CA LEU A 366 9.18 -19.38 4.99
C LEU A 366 8.81 -19.77 3.55
N GLY A 367 9.04 -18.90 2.57
CA GLY A 367 8.82 -19.19 1.16
C GLY A 367 9.66 -20.37 0.66
N LEU A 368 10.93 -20.44 1.06
CA LEU A 368 11.83 -21.58 0.78
C LEU A 368 11.32 -22.88 1.41
N ILE A 369 10.89 -22.84 2.68
CA ILE A 369 10.28 -23.99 3.36
C ILE A 369 9.01 -24.44 2.63
N LEU A 370 8.18 -23.50 2.17
CA LEU A 370 6.97 -23.80 1.40
C LEU A 370 7.28 -24.42 0.04
N ILE A 371 8.40 -24.09 -0.60
CA ILE A 371 8.87 -24.77 -1.82
C ILE A 371 9.17 -26.23 -1.52
N VAL A 372 9.90 -26.53 -0.44
CA VAL A 372 10.18 -27.91 -0.02
C VAL A 372 8.88 -28.65 0.27
N ALA A 373 7.98 -28.04 1.06
CA ALA A 373 6.69 -28.61 1.38
C ALA A 373 5.85 -28.87 0.13
N ARG A 374 5.88 -27.97 -0.87
CA ARG A 374 5.21 -28.17 -2.15
C ARG A 374 5.70 -29.41 -2.88
N ILE A 375 7.02 -29.65 -2.91
CA ILE A 375 7.64 -30.81 -3.58
C ILE A 375 7.39 -32.10 -2.79
N VAL A 376 7.43 -32.06 -1.46
CA VAL A 376 7.17 -33.24 -0.60
C VAL A 376 5.69 -33.65 -0.66
N LEU A 377 4.78 -32.67 -0.64
CA LEU A 377 3.33 -32.89 -0.62
C LEU A 377 2.70 -32.99 -2.02
N ASN A 378 3.50 -33.01 -3.10
CA ASN A 378 3.04 -33.01 -4.50
C ASN A 378 1.95 -31.97 -4.79
N ARG A 379 2.09 -30.75 -4.25
CA ARG A 379 1.12 -29.67 -4.41
C ARG A 379 1.37 -28.89 -5.70
N SER A 380 0.32 -28.26 -6.21
CA SER A 380 0.39 -27.43 -7.41
C SER A 380 1.10 -26.08 -7.15
N ASN A 381 1.62 -25.45 -8.20
CA ASN A 381 2.16 -24.08 -8.08
C ASN A 381 1.12 -23.07 -7.61
N ARG A 382 -0.18 -23.30 -7.91
CA ARG A 382 -1.28 -22.46 -7.40
C ARG A 382 -1.39 -22.53 -5.88
N TRP A 383 -1.17 -23.71 -5.29
CA TRP A 383 -1.13 -23.88 -3.84
C TRP A 383 0.04 -23.09 -3.24
N LEU A 384 1.24 -23.21 -3.81
CA LEU A 384 2.42 -22.48 -3.32
C LEU A 384 2.22 -20.96 -3.35
N VAL A 385 1.70 -20.42 -4.46
CA VAL A 385 1.41 -18.99 -4.59
C VAL A 385 0.32 -18.57 -3.61
N GLY A 386 -0.75 -19.37 -3.46
CA GLY A 386 -1.82 -19.09 -2.51
C GLY A 386 -1.32 -19.06 -1.06
N THR A 387 -0.53 -20.05 -0.64
CA THR A 387 0.01 -20.13 0.72
C THR A 387 1.02 -19.02 1.00
N ASN A 388 1.88 -18.67 0.04
CA ASN A 388 2.77 -17.51 0.17
C ASN A 388 2.00 -16.19 0.29
N LEU A 389 0.93 -16.02 -0.48
CA LEU A 389 0.07 -14.83 -0.40
C LEU A 389 -0.63 -14.74 0.96
N ILE A 390 -1.11 -15.87 1.50
CA ILE A 390 -1.68 -15.95 2.85
C ILE A 390 -0.63 -15.58 3.89
N ALA A 391 0.57 -16.17 3.83
CA ALA A 391 1.66 -15.87 4.75
C ALA A 391 2.06 -14.39 4.71
N LEU A 392 2.23 -13.82 3.51
CA LEU A 392 2.49 -12.40 3.32
C LEU A 392 1.38 -11.54 3.91
N THR A 393 0.11 -11.91 3.69
CA THR A 393 -1.04 -11.16 4.21
C THR A 393 -1.06 -11.18 5.74
N ILE A 394 -0.84 -12.34 6.35
CA ILE A 394 -0.77 -12.49 7.82
C ILE A 394 0.35 -11.63 8.39
N VAL A 395 1.56 -11.73 7.83
CA VAL A 395 2.72 -10.97 8.31
C VAL A 395 2.48 -9.47 8.19
N LEU A 396 2.06 -8.97 7.02
CA LEU A 396 1.78 -7.55 6.84
C LEU A 396 0.67 -7.07 7.76
N TYR A 397 -0.39 -7.85 7.93
CA TYR A 397 -1.48 -7.52 8.85
C TYR A 397 -1.02 -7.45 10.30
N SER A 398 -0.21 -8.41 10.76
CA SER A 398 0.40 -8.37 12.08
C SER A 398 1.31 -7.16 12.26
N CYS A 399 2.16 -6.85 11.26
CA CYS A 399 3.00 -5.65 11.28
C CYS A 399 2.17 -4.36 11.39
N ALA A 400 1.01 -4.29 10.73
CA ALA A 400 0.11 -3.12 10.84
C ALA A 400 -0.31 -2.85 12.28
N LEU A 401 -0.51 -3.92 13.06
CA LEU A 401 -1.01 -3.88 14.44
C LEU A 401 0.09 -3.72 15.49
N MET A 402 1.35 -4.00 15.13
CA MET A 402 2.48 -3.84 16.03
C MET A 402 2.86 -2.37 16.21
N ASN A 403 3.29 -2.03 17.43
CA ASN A 403 3.81 -0.71 17.77
C ASN A 403 5.34 -0.71 17.63
N PHE A 404 5.80 -0.55 16.39
CA PHE A 404 7.23 -0.52 16.10
C PHE A 404 7.91 0.71 16.70
N ASP A 405 7.24 1.86 16.79
CA ASP A 405 7.79 3.05 17.44
C ASP A 405 8.16 2.78 18.90
N ALA A 406 7.21 2.26 19.69
CA ALA A 406 7.47 1.93 21.10
C ALA A 406 8.51 0.81 21.24
N PHE A 407 8.45 -0.22 20.39
CA PHE A 407 9.40 -1.33 20.42
C PHE A 407 10.84 -0.87 20.12
N ILE A 408 11.03 -0.07 19.08
CA ILE A 408 12.34 0.50 18.72
C ILE A 408 12.83 1.42 19.84
N ALA A 409 11.97 2.28 20.36
CA ALA A 409 12.34 3.21 21.43
C ALA A 409 12.77 2.47 22.71
N ASP A 410 11.99 1.48 23.14
CA ASP A 410 12.32 0.67 24.32
C ASP A 410 13.61 -0.13 24.12
N TYR A 411 13.81 -0.73 22.94
CA TYR A 411 15.04 -1.46 22.62
C TYR A 411 16.27 -0.54 22.65
N ASN A 412 16.19 0.59 21.96
CA ASN A 412 17.31 1.53 21.83
C ASN A 412 17.68 2.16 23.18
N VAL A 413 16.69 2.46 24.03
CA VAL A 413 16.93 2.95 25.39
C VAL A 413 17.55 1.85 26.26
N ALA A 414 17.04 0.61 26.21
CA ALA A 414 17.56 -0.47 27.05
C ALA A 414 19.00 -0.88 26.69
N HIS A 415 19.39 -0.78 25.42
CA HIS A 415 20.72 -1.14 24.92
C HIS A 415 21.68 0.04 24.80
N SER A 416 21.28 1.23 25.28
CA SER A 416 22.14 2.39 25.20
C SER A 416 23.27 2.35 26.22
N ARG A 417 24.34 3.09 25.93
CA ARG A 417 25.47 3.25 26.86
C ARG A 417 25.04 3.81 28.21
N GLU A 418 24.10 4.73 28.23
CA GLU A 418 23.67 5.46 29.42
C GLU A 418 22.86 4.58 30.37
N VAL A 419 22.13 3.59 29.85
CA VAL A 419 21.32 2.67 30.66
C VAL A 419 22.04 1.34 30.90
N SER A 420 22.66 0.76 29.87
CA SER A 420 23.31 -0.56 29.92
C SER A 420 24.79 -0.49 30.29
N GLY A 421 25.43 0.68 30.21
CA GLY A 421 26.88 0.84 30.36
C GLY A 421 27.70 0.33 29.18
N LYS A 422 27.05 -0.27 28.18
CA LYS A 422 27.66 -0.85 26.97
C LYS A 422 26.93 -0.33 25.72
N GLY A 423 27.61 -0.31 24.58
CA GLY A 423 27.01 0.08 23.30
C GLY A 423 27.16 1.56 22.91
N GLN A 424 26.31 1.98 21.99
CA GLN A 424 26.25 3.35 21.45
C GLN A 424 25.45 4.27 22.38
N SER A 425 25.79 5.56 22.40
CA SER A 425 24.98 6.58 23.09
C SER A 425 23.60 6.70 22.46
N ILE A 426 22.60 7.07 23.26
CA ILE A 426 21.23 7.30 22.77
C ILE A 426 21.22 8.33 21.63
N ASP A 427 20.56 7.99 20.54
CA ASP A 427 20.19 8.95 19.50
C ASP A 427 18.86 9.61 19.89
N GLU A 428 18.97 10.77 20.55
CA GLU A 428 17.81 11.54 20.99
C GLU A 428 16.93 11.98 19.81
N TYR A 429 17.54 12.33 18.68
CA TYR A 429 16.82 12.83 17.51
C TYR A 429 15.98 11.72 16.90
N TYR A 430 16.53 10.51 16.85
CA TYR A 430 15.79 9.35 16.40
C TYR A 430 14.63 9.00 17.33
N LEU A 431 14.82 9.06 18.67
CA LEU A 431 13.71 8.86 19.62
C LEU A 431 12.59 9.88 19.43
N TRP A 432 12.92 11.15 19.14
CA TRP A 432 11.92 12.16 18.82
C TRP A 432 11.20 11.86 17.49
N LEU A 433 11.93 11.39 16.48
CA LEU A 433 11.38 11.06 15.16
C LEU A 433 10.38 9.90 15.21
N LEU A 434 10.54 8.93 16.14
CA LEU A 434 9.57 7.85 16.40
C LEU A 434 8.20 8.39 16.89
N GLY A 435 8.14 9.62 17.38
CA GLY A 435 6.88 10.25 17.74
C GLY A 435 6.35 9.87 19.14
N PRO A 436 5.05 10.12 19.42
CA PRO A 436 4.50 10.05 20.77
C PRO A 436 4.64 8.68 21.45
N GLN A 437 4.65 7.59 20.67
CA GLN A 437 4.78 6.24 21.19
C GLN A 437 6.13 5.98 21.88
N ALA A 438 7.14 6.82 21.65
CA ALA A 438 8.43 6.76 22.33
C ALA A 438 8.42 7.38 23.74
N LEU A 439 7.35 8.09 24.14
CA LEU A 439 7.28 8.80 25.43
C LEU A 439 7.60 7.92 26.65
N PRO A 440 7.09 6.67 26.77
CA PRO A 440 7.42 5.80 27.89
C PRO A 440 8.91 5.42 27.93
N ALA A 441 9.55 5.23 26.77
CA ALA A 441 10.98 4.95 26.69
C ALA A 441 11.81 6.19 27.07
N ILE A 442 11.43 7.37 26.58
CA ILE A 442 12.06 8.65 26.93
C ILE A 442 12.00 8.90 28.44
N ALA A 443 10.89 8.55 29.09
CA ALA A 443 10.76 8.69 30.55
C ALA A 443 11.77 7.86 31.35
N LYS A 444 12.22 6.71 30.82
CA LYS A 444 13.23 5.84 31.47
C LYS A 444 14.65 6.42 31.42
N VAL A 445 14.93 7.26 30.43
CA VAL A 445 16.25 7.91 30.26
C VAL A 445 16.39 9.15 31.13
N LEU A 446 15.27 9.81 31.43
CA LEU A 446 15.24 11.08 32.15
C LEU A 446 15.96 11.11 33.52
N PRO A 447 16.01 10.01 34.31
CA PRO A 447 16.81 9.99 35.54
C PRO A 447 18.33 10.06 35.31
N PHE A 448 18.82 9.68 34.13
CA PHE A 448 20.24 9.68 33.76
C PHE A 448 20.69 11.03 33.15
N ARG A 449 19.89 12.08 33.34
CA ARG A 449 20.04 13.44 32.75
C ARG A 449 21.23 14.25 33.26
N SER A 450 22.06 13.72 34.15
CA SER A 450 23.23 14.45 34.68
C SER A 450 24.27 14.82 33.61
N ASP A 451 24.20 14.22 32.42
CA ASP A 451 25.00 14.61 31.27
C ASP A 451 24.36 15.77 30.48
N ALA A 452 25.16 16.80 30.17
CA ALA A 452 24.80 17.96 29.34
C ALA A 452 24.31 17.61 27.91
N LYS A 453 24.28 16.32 27.55
CA LYS A 453 23.79 15.81 26.27
C LYS A 453 22.26 15.84 26.15
N PHE A 454 21.53 15.59 27.24
CA PHE A 454 20.06 15.44 27.24
C PHE A 454 19.26 16.75 27.36
N VAL A 455 19.85 17.90 26.99
CA VAL A 455 19.19 19.21 27.13
C VAL A 455 17.98 19.33 26.19
N ASN A 456 18.09 18.79 24.97
CA ASN A 456 17.04 18.88 23.96
C ASN A 456 15.89 17.88 24.20
N LEU A 457 16.18 16.76 24.86
CA LEU A 457 15.22 15.68 25.08
C LEU A 457 13.96 16.11 25.83
N VAL A 458 14.07 17.09 26.75
CA VAL A 458 12.90 17.60 27.49
C VAL A 458 12.01 18.48 26.62
N GLY A 459 12.59 19.39 25.84
CA GLY A 459 11.80 20.17 24.87
C GLY A 459 11.10 19.27 23.86
N TRP A 460 11.79 18.23 23.40
CA TRP A 460 11.22 17.23 22.50
C TRP A 460 10.10 16.41 23.14
N ARG A 461 10.26 16.01 24.40
CA ARG A 461 9.20 15.35 25.16
C ARG A 461 7.94 16.21 25.23
N ASP A 462 8.08 17.50 25.54
CA ASP A 462 6.92 18.39 25.70
C ASP A 462 6.20 18.60 24.36
N LEU A 463 6.95 18.72 23.25
CA LEU A 463 6.40 18.73 21.89
C LEU A 463 5.66 17.43 21.55
N LEU A 464 6.18 16.27 21.98
CA LEU A 464 5.53 14.98 21.76
C LEU A 464 4.25 14.83 22.60
N ILE A 465 4.21 15.38 23.81
CA ILE A 465 3.00 15.43 24.63
C ILE A 465 1.94 16.31 23.98
N GLU A 466 2.32 17.46 23.43
CA GLU A 466 1.40 18.33 22.71
C GLU A 466 0.88 17.64 21.44
N ARG A 467 1.77 16.98 20.69
CA ARG A 467 1.40 16.16 19.54
C ARG A 467 0.39 15.07 19.92
N GLN A 468 0.62 14.38 21.04
CA GLN A 468 -0.27 13.36 21.57
C GLN A 468 -1.66 13.92 21.94
N ARG A 469 -1.72 15.13 22.53
CA ARG A 469 -3.00 15.81 22.80
C ARG A 469 -3.78 16.10 21.53
N GLN A 470 -3.09 16.55 20.46
CA GLN A 470 -3.72 16.76 19.16
C GLN A 470 -4.26 15.46 18.55
N ASP A 471 -3.56 14.34 18.75
CA ASP A 471 -3.97 13.02 18.28
C ASP A 471 -5.15 12.42 19.09
N MET A 472 -5.55 13.07 20.20
CA MET A 472 -6.76 12.74 20.95
C MET A 472 -8.03 13.42 20.41
N ALA A 473 -7.90 14.37 19.48
CA ALA A 473 -9.07 14.93 18.79
C ALA A 473 -9.82 13.82 18.05
N TRP A 474 -11.16 13.84 18.08
CA TRP A 474 -11.98 12.74 17.54
C TRP A 474 -11.68 12.38 16.07
N ARG A 475 -11.26 13.36 15.25
CA ARG A 475 -10.87 13.15 13.83
C ARG A 475 -9.56 12.38 13.67
N ALA A 476 -8.60 12.64 14.56
CA ALA A 476 -7.26 12.08 14.59
C ALA A 476 -7.17 10.81 15.47
N TRP A 477 -8.25 10.51 16.19
CA TRP A 477 -8.29 9.47 17.18
C TRP A 477 -7.90 8.10 16.61
N GLY A 478 -7.07 7.38 17.36
CA GLY A 478 -6.74 5.98 17.14
C GLY A 478 -6.71 5.22 18.46
N PHE A 479 -6.94 3.92 18.43
CA PHE A 479 -6.96 3.12 19.65
C PHE A 479 -5.59 3.09 20.34
N ARG A 480 -4.49 3.09 19.56
CA ARG A 480 -3.13 3.13 20.07
C ARG A 480 -2.79 4.43 20.79
N SER A 481 -3.13 5.58 20.20
CA SER A 481 -2.91 6.88 20.84
C SER A 481 -3.75 7.00 22.12
N TRP A 482 -4.99 6.51 22.12
CA TRP A 482 -5.81 6.46 23.33
C TRP A 482 -5.20 5.58 24.44
N ARG A 483 -4.67 4.40 24.11
CA ARG A 483 -3.98 3.53 25.08
C ARG A 483 -2.74 4.20 25.67
N LEU A 484 -1.97 4.89 24.84
CA LEU A 484 -0.82 5.67 25.29
C LEU A 484 -1.25 6.78 26.26
N GLN A 485 -2.30 7.55 25.92
CA GLN A 485 -2.82 8.61 26.78
C GLN A 485 -3.18 8.08 28.17
N ARG A 486 -3.91 6.96 28.24
CA ARG A 486 -4.26 6.33 29.53
C ARG A 486 -3.04 5.95 30.37
N ARG A 487 -1.96 5.47 29.73
CA ARG A 487 -0.70 5.16 30.44
C ARG A 487 -0.06 6.43 31.00
N LEU A 488 0.01 7.49 30.21
CA LEU A 488 0.56 8.78 30.63
C LEU A 488 -0.25 9.40 31.78
N ASP A 489 -1.58 9.32 31.73
CA ASP A 489 -2.46 9.80 32.80
C ASP A 489 -2.27 9.00 34.10
N ALA A 490 -2.12 7.68 34.00
CA ALA A 490 -1.82 6.82 35.14
C ALA A 490 -0.46 7.14 35.77
N GLU A 491 0.57 7.35 34.96
CA GLU A 491 1.90 7.76 35.43
C GLU A 491 1.85 9.13 36.12
N ALA A 492 1.14 10.10 35.55
CA ALA A 492 0.97 11.43 36.16
C ALA A 492 0.29 11.35 37.53
N THR A 493 -0.76 10.52 37.64
CA THR A 493 -1.50 10.29 38.90
C THR A 493 -0.62 9.59 39.96
N SER A 494 0.22 8.63 39.54
CA SER A 494 1.14 7.96 40.47
C SER A 494 2.19 8.91 41.04
N ARG A 495 2.68 9.87 40.24
CA ARG A 495 3.65 10.87 40.68
C ARG A 495 3.05 11.87 41.66
N SER A 496 1.83 12.35 41.42
CA SER A 496 1.16 13.28 42.33
C SER A 496 0.82 12.65 43.68
N GLY A 497 0.49 11.34 43.72
CA GLY A 497 0.26 10.61 44.98
C GLY A 497 1.53 10.28 45.79
N SER A 498 2.71 10.37 45.17
CA SER A 498 4.01 10.08 45.81
C SER A 498 4.71 11.32 46.41
N GLN A 499 4.18 12.52 46.20
CA GLN A 499 4.63 13.71 46.93
C GLN A 499 3.95 13.70 48.30
N PRO A 500 4.69 13.61 49.43
CA PRO A 500 4.08 13.74 50.74
C PRO A 500 3.40 15.11 50.84
N ALA A 501 2.17 15.14 51.36
CA ALA A 501 1.51 16.38 51.74
C ALA A 501 2.44 17.11 52.72
N GLY A 502 2.95 18.25 52.27
CA GLY A 502 3.84 19.12 53.06
C GLY A 502 3.15 19.66 54.29
#